data_AF-A0A8S3HH56-F1
#
_entry.id   AF-A0A8S3HH56-F1
#
_cell.length_a   1.000
_cell.length_b   1.000
_cell.length_c   1.000
_cell.angle_alpha   90.00
_cell.angle_beta   90.00
_cell.angle_gamma   90.00
#
_symmetry.space_group_name_H-M   'P 1'
#
loop_
_entity.id
_entity.type
_entity.pdbx_description
1 polymer ?
#
loop_
_entity_poly.entity_id
_entity_poly.type
_entity_poly.pdbx_seq_one_letter_code
_entity_poly.pdbx_strand_id
1 'polypeptide(L)'
;MTSSTSKDGNFALVGIRLGASNIVVAYFKDGRSETVVNELGDRVTPTFVTFSEGNDISMGLPAKQNFARNQQNTVIWASHFLEKHDDNDILLTKYNQKSPISVSNYEHTYTKNENNFLGYRK
;
A
#
# COMPACT_ATOMS: atom_id res chain seq x y z
N MET A 1 -48.48 -10.54 7.04
CA MET A 1 -47.61 -9.49 6.47
C MET A 1 -46.56 -9.16 7.52
N THR A 2 -45.41 -9.83 7.49
CA THR A 2 -44.30 -9.55 8.40
C THR A 2 -43.25 -8.76 7.63
N SER A 3 -42.96 -7.56 8.15
CA SER A 3 -42.13 -6.52 7.55
C SER A 3 -40.74 -7.04 7.14
N SER A 4 -40.43 -6.93 5.85
CA SER A 4 -39.07 -6.98 5.32
C SER A 4 -38.32 -5.71 5.73
N THR A 5 -37.50 -5.79 6.77
CA THR A 5 -36.46 -4.78 7.00
C THR A 5 -35.30 -5.09 6.07
N SER A 6 -35.18 -4.34 4.98
CA SER A 6 -33.97 -4.32 4.16
C SER A 6 -32.82 -3.74 4.99
N LYS A 7 -31.86 -4.58 5.37
CA LYS A 7 -30.52 -4.12 5.75
C LYS A 7 -29.64 -4.27 4.52
N ASP A 8 -29.77 -3.30 3.62
CA ASP A 8 -28.94 -3.16 2.43
C ASP A 8 -27.53 -2.74 2.85
N GLY A 9 -26.72 -3.73 3.24
CA GLY A 9 -25.31 -3.55 3.55
C GLY A 9 -24.55 -4.81 3.14
N ASN A 10 -24.14 -4.88 1.88
CA ASN A 10 -23.22 -5.92 1.41
C ASN A 10 -21.82 -5.60 1.95
N PHE A 11 -21.55 -5.97 3.20
CA PHE A 11 -20.25 -5.79 3.82
C PHE A 11 -19.27 -6.85 3.32
N ALA A 12 -18.14 -6.43 2.76
CA ALA A 12 -16.99 -7.28 2.51
C ALA A 12 -15.94 -7.00 3.58
N LEU A 13 -15.38 -8.06 4.17
CA LEU A 13 -14.22 -7.94 5.05
C LEU A 13 -12.96 -7.85 4.18
N VAL A 14 -12.01 -6.98 4.53
CA VAL A 14 -10.75 -6.85 3.80
C VAL A 14 -9.59 -7.21 4.74
N GLY A 15 -8.74 -8.12 4.29
CA GLY A 15 -7.47 -8.46 4.94
C GLY A 15 -6.31 -7.87 4.15
N ILE A 16 -5.42 -7.16 4.82
CA ILE A 16 -4.19 -6.61 4.23
C ILE A 16 -3.01 -7.28 4.92
N ARG A 17 -2.17 -7.97 4.15
CA ARG A 17 -0.88 -8.46 4.62
C ARG A 17 0.19 -7.47 4.19
N LEU A 18 0.85 -6.87 5.16
CA LEU A 18 2.02 -6.01 4.98
C LEU A 18 3.27 -6.83 5.27
N GLY A 19 4.00 -7.23 4.23
CA GLY A 19 5.28 -7.91 4.37
C GLY A 19 6.40 -7.02 3.86
N ALA A 20 7.60 -7.21 4.41
CA ALA A 20 8.79 -6.45 4.04
C ALA A 20 9.02 -6.31 2.53
N SER A 21 8.80 -7.37 1.75
CA SER A 21 9.09 -7.41 0.31
C SER A 21 7.84 -7.37 -0.58
N ASN A 22 6.69 -7.74 -0.03
CA ASN A 22 5.46 -7.86 -0.79
C ASN A 22 4.24 -7.58 0.09
N ILE A 23 3.19 -7.05 -0.52
CA ILE A 23 1.86 -6.93 0.07
C ILE A 23 0.86 -7.81 -0.67
N VAL A 24 -0.17 -8.19 0.06
CA VAL A 24 -1.32 -8.95 -0.46
C VAL A 24 -2.58 -8.35 0.14
N VAL A 25 -3.59 -8.15 -0.70
CA VAL A 25 -4.93 -7.74 -0.25
C VAL A 25 -5.88 -8.87 -0.57
N ALA A 26 -6.69 -9.26 0.40
CA ALA A 26 -7.76 -10.24 0.22
C ALA A 26 -9.08 -9.67 0.72
N TYR A 27 -10.18 -10.15 0.18
CA TYR A 27 -11.51 -9.84 0.68
C TYR A 27 -12.27 -11.12 0.98
N PHE A 28 -13.17 -11.06 1.97
CA PHE A 28 -14.11 -12.12 2.29
C PHE A 28 -15.53 -11.60 2.12
N LYS A 29 -16.27 -12.25 1.23
CA LYS A 29 -17.66 -11.92 0.89
C LYS A 29 -18.41 -13.20 0.54
N ASP A 30 -19.68 -13.29 0.96
CA ASP A 30 -20.58 -14.39 0.61
C ASP A 30 -20.02 -15.79 0.97
N GLY A 31 -19.31 -15.88 2.10
CA GLY A 31 -18.71 -17.14 2.57
C GLY A 31 -17.43 -17.55 1.86
N ARG A 32 -16.87 -16.70 0.98
CA ARG A 32 -15.66 -16.99 0.20
C ARG A 32 -14.60 -15.92 0.42
N SER A 33 -13.34 -16.36 0.51
CA SER A 33 -12.17 -15.48 0.49
C SER A 33 -11.50 -15.50 -0.86
N GLU A 34 -11.14 -14.32 -1.35
CA GLU A 34 -10.38 -14.17 -2.59
C GLU A 34 -9.30 -13.11 -2.44
N THR A 35 -8.16 -13.33 -3.10
CA THR A 35 -7.09 -12.34 -3.17
C THR A 35 -7.35 -11.36 -4.30
N VAL A 36 -7.17 -10.07 -4.03
CA VAL A 36 -7.26 -9.02 -5.05
C VAL A 36 -6.13 -9.18 -6.05
N VAL A 37 -6.47 -9.07 -7.33
CA VAL A 37 -5.53 -9.09 -8.44
C VAL A 37 -5.15 -7.64 -8.75
N ASN A 38 -3.86 -7.36 -8.87
CA ASN A 38 -3.37 -6.03 -9.24
C ASN A 38 -3.57 -5.77 -10.75
N GLU A 39 -3.25 -4.56 -11.19
CA GLU A 39 -3.42 -4.13 -12.59
C GLU A 39 -2.63 -4.97 -13.61
N LEU A 40 -1.63 -5.73 -13.17
CA LEU A 40 -0.80 -6.60 -14.01
C LEU A 40 -1.24 -8.07 -13.99
N GLY A 41 -2.31 -8.40 -13.28
CA GLY A 41 -2.80 -9.78 -13.17
C GLY A 41 -2.19 -10.58 -12.03
N ASP A 42 -1.32 -10.00 -11.21
CA ASP A 42 -0.69 -10.68 -10.08
C ASP A 42 -1.49 -10.50 -8.78
N ARG A 43 -1.48 -11.54 -7.93
CA ARG A 43 -2.12 -11.51 -6.59
C ARG A 43 -1.18 -11.02 -5.49
N VAL A 44 0.07 -10.71 -5.82
CA VAL A 44 1.12 -10.27 -4.90
C VAL A 44 1.76 -9.03 -5.49
N THR A 45 1.89 -7.97 -4.69
CA THR A 45 2.46 -6.70 -5.15
C THR A 45 3.78 -6.43 -4.41
N PRO A 46 4.91 -6.26 -5.11
CA PRO A 46 6.18 -5.89 -4.47
C PRO A 46 6.09 -4.56 -3.72
N THR A 47 6.77 -4.43 -2.58
CA THR A 47 6.83 -3.18 -1.80
C THR A 47 7.93 -2.25 -2.31
N PHE A 48 7.80 -1.84 -3.57
CA PHE A 48 8.67 -0.88 -4.23
C PHE A 48 7.87 0.34 -4.62
N VAL A 49 8.41 1.53 -4.37
CA VAL A 49 7.83 2.81 -4.79
C VAL A 49 8.93 3.65 -5.43
N THR A 50 8.78 4.00 -6.71
CA THR A 50 9.74 4.86 -7.41
C THR A 50 9.11 6.21 -7.69
N PHE A 51 9.79 7.27 -7.27
CA PHE A 51 9.46 8.65 -7.60
C PHE A 51 10.19 9.03 -8.89
N SER A 52 9.46 9.56 -9.85
CA SER A 52 10.02 10.05 -11.11
C SER A 52 9.92 11.57 -11.17
N GLU A 53 10.59 12.16 -12.15
CA GLU A 53 10.48 13.60 -12.42
C GLU A 53 9.01 13.98 -12.72
N GLY A 54 8.58 15.17 -12.32
CA GLY A 54 7.23 15.65 -12.61
C GLY A 54 6.12 15.16 -11.67
N ASN A 55 6.48 14.60 -10.49
CA ASN A 55 5.57 14.02 -9.49
C ASN A 55 4.91 12.69 -9.89
N ASP A 56 5.46 11.99 -10.89
CA ASP A 56 5.00 10.65 -11.24
C ASP A 56 5.48 9.62 -10.22
N ILE A 57 4.58 8.75 -9.77
CA ILE A 57 4.86 7.68 -8.81
C ILE A 57 4.53 6.34 -9.46
N SER A 58 5.50 5.43 -9.48
CA SER A 58 5.26 4.03 -9.84
C SER A 58 5.39 3.15 -8.60
N MET A 59 4.56 2.12 -8.50
CA MET A 59 4.52 1.21 -7.35
C MET A 59 4.51 -0.24 -7.82
N GLY A 60 4.94 -1.17 -6.97
CA GLY A 60 4.83 -2.59 -7.29
C GLY A 60 5.89 -3.09 -8.28
N LEU A 61 5.45 -3.91 -9.24
CA LEU A 61 6.35 -4.52 -10.22
C LEU A 61 7.03 -3.49 -11.15
N PRO A 62 6.36 -2.44 -11.68
CA PRO A 62 7.02 -1.40 -12.47
C PRO A 62 8.17 -0.70 -11.72
N ALA A 63 7.96 -0.36 -10.44
CA ALA A 63 9.00 0.23 -9.60
C ALA A 63 10.18 -0.74 -9.38
N LYS A 64 9.88 -2.02 -9.13
CA LYS A 64 10.90 -3.07 -9.00
C LYS A 64 11.70 -3.28 -10.28
N GLN A 65 11.07 -3.23 -11.46
CA GLN A 65 11.73 -3.38 -12.75
C GLN A 65 12.65 -2.20 -13.09
N ASN A 66 12.28 -1.00 -12.64
CA ASN A 66 13.07 0.21 -12.84
C ASN A 66 14.15 0.44 -11.77
N PHE A 67 14.11 -0.31 -10.66
CA PHE A 67 15.03 -0.15 -9.53
C PHE A 67 16.51 -0.11 -9.94
N ALA A 68 16.95 -1.00 -10.82
CA ALA A 68 18.36 -1.05 -11.24
C ALA A 68 18.82 0.23 -11.98
N ARG A 69 17.90 0.96 -12.62
CA ARG A 69 18.19 2.20 -13.35
C ARG A 69 17.91 3.45 -12.50
N ASN A 70 16.93 3.38 -11.62
CA ASN A 70 16.47 4.51 -10.80
C ASN A 70 16.53 4.18 -9.31
N GLN A 71 17.66 3.62 -8.86
CA GLN A 71 17.82 3.20 -7.46
C GLN A 71 17.73 4.39 -6.50
N GLN A 72 18.26 5.54 -6.90
CA GLN A 72 18.29 6.74 -6.08
C GLN A 72 16.87 7.22 -5.77
N ASN A 73 15.93 7.11 -6.71
CA ASN A 73 14.56 7.57 -6.48
C ASN A 73 13.58 6.45 -6.10
N THR A 74 14.07 5.25 -5.74
CA THR A 74 13.23 4.10 -5.43
C THR A 74 13.32 3.71 -3.96
N VAL A 75 12.18 3.73 -3.28
CA VAL A 75 12.00 3.18 -1.93
C VAL A 75 11.69 1.69 -2.01
N ILE A 76 12.55 0.91 -1.36
CA ILE A 76 12.35 -0.52 -1.14
C ILE A 76 11.78 -0.75 0.25
N TRP A 77 11.04 -1.85 0.41
CA TRP A 77 10.41 -2.23 1.67
C TRP A 77 9.47 -1.15 2.23
N ALA A 78 8.78 -0.47 1.31
CA ALA A 78 7.94 0.69 1.60
C ALA A 78 6.88 0.43 2.68
N SER A 79 6.44 -0.82 2.86
CA SER A 79 5.46 -1.19 3.90
C SER A 79 5.96 -0.93 5.32
N HIS A 80 7.27 -0.96 5.58
CA HIS A 80 7.79 -0.66 6.92
C HIS A 80 7.45 0.77 7.32
N PHE A 81 7.48 1.73 6.41
CA PHE A 81 7.21 3.14 6.74
C PHE A 81 5.72 3.42 7.05
N LEU A 82 4.84 2.42 6.91
CA LEU A 82 3.44 2.53 7.35
C LEU A 82 3.27 2.20 8.83
N GLU A 83 4.25 1.53 9.43
CA GLU A 83 4.25 1.18 10.85
C GLU A 83 4.75 2.36 11.69
N LYS A 84 4.24 2.48 12.91
CA LYS A 84 4.76 3.49 13.85
C LYS A 84 6.13 3.05 14.33
N HIS A 85 7.15 3.78 13.93
CA HIS A 85 8.53 3.58 14.38
C HIS A 85 8.87 4.51 15.52
N ASP A 86 9.53 3.98 16.54
CA ASP A 86 10.28 4.81 17.48
C ASP A 86 11.57 5.30 16.83
N ASP A 87 12.15 6.37 17.35
CA ASP A 87 13.39 6.99 16.85
C ASP A 87 14.60 6.01 16.81
N ASN A 88 14.49 4.86 17.50
CA ASN A 88 15.48 3.79 17.53
C ASN A 88 15.27 2.70 16.46
N ASP A 89 14.33 2.85 15.52
CA ASP A 89 14.17 1.86 14.46
C ASP A 89 15.44 1.82 13.58
N ILE A 90 16.11 0.68 13.69
CA ILE A 90 17.43 0.44 13.10
C ILE A 90 17.33 0.36 11.57
N LEU A 91 16.19 -0.07 11.03
CA LEU A 91 15.95 -0.17 9.60
C LEU A 91 15.67 1.22 9.01
N LEU A 92 14.83 2.02 9.66
CA LEU A 92 14.57 3.41 9.29
C LEU A 92 15.85 4.25 9.34
N THR A 93 16.63 4.08 10.41
CA THR A 93 17.93 4.77 10.58
C THR A 93 18.91 4.37 9.47
N LYS A 94 19.06 3.07 9.18
CA LYS A 94 19.95 2.58 8.11
C LYS A 94 19.47 3.00 6.72
N TYR A 95 18.16 3.05 6.51
CA TYR A 95 17.57 3.48 5.25
C TYR A 95 17.83 4.96 5.00
N ASN A 96 17.57 5.83 5.99
CA ASN A 96 17.83 7.27 5.90
C ASN A 96 19.33 7.61 5.76
N GLN A 97 20.24 6.77 6.27
CA GLN A 97 21.68 6.93 6.07
C GLN A 97 22.17 6.55 4.67
N LYS A 98 21.50 5.59 4.00
CA LYS A 98 21.94 5.03 2.72
C LYS A 98 21.15 5.51 1.52
N SER A 99 19.91 5.94 1.74
CA SER A 99 19.02 6.42 0.69
C SER A 99 19.25 7.91 0.46
N PRO A 100 19.33 8.37 -0.80
CA PRO A 100 19.34 9.80 -1.11
C PRO A 100 17.98 10.46 -0.84
N ILE A 101 16.92 9.67 -0.60
CA ILE A 101 15.60 10.15 -0.22
C ILE A 101 15.46 10.04 1.30
N SER A 102 15.31 11.18 1.96
CA SER A 102 14.89 11.22 3.37
C SER A 102 13.41 10.89 3.46
N VAL A 103 13.05 9.83 4.19
CA VAL A 103 11.66 9.49 4.47
C VAL A 103 11.30 10.03 5.85
N SER A 104 10.48 11.08 5.89
CA SER A 104 9.85 11.56 7.14
C SER A 104 8.49 10.88 7.31
N ASN A 105 8.08 10.66 8.56
CA ASN A 105 6.76 10.14 8.91
C ASN A 105 5.68 10.88 8.11
N TYR A 106 5.03 10.18 7.19
CA TYR A 106 3.88 10.72 6.46
C TYR A 106 2.72 10.82 7.46
N GLU A 107 2.22 12.04 7.72
CA GLU A 107 0.96 12.18 8.43
C GLU A 107 -0.14 11.54 7.57
N HIS A 108 -0.67 10.41 8.02
CA HIS A 108 -1.82 9.77 7.38
C HIS A 108 -3.09 10.61 7.65
N THR A 109 -3.43 11.53 6.75
CA THR A 109 -4.77 12.13 6.74
C THR A 109 -5.71 11.25 5.93
N TYR A 110 -6.46 10.37 6.60
CA TYR A 110 -7.52 9.59 5.96
C TYR A 110 -8.75 10.47 5.75
N THR A 111 -9.00 10.94 4.52
CA THR A 111 -10.31 11.50 4.16
C THR A 111 -11.20 10.38 3.65
N LYS A 112 -12.25 10.06 4.42
CA LYS A 112 -13.31 9.13 4.02
C LYS A 112 -14.10 9.79 2.88
N ASN A 113 -13.86 9.36 1.64
CA ASN A 113 -14.77 9.68 0.54
C ASN A 113 -15.92 8.67 0.51
N GLU A 114 -17.10 9.18 0.19
CA GLU A 114 -18.40 8.49 0.26
C GLU A 114 -18.50 7.29 -0.70
N ASN A 115 -17.53 7.13 -1.59
CA ASN A 115 -17.36 5.99 -2.46
C ASN A 115 -16.03 5.31 -2.12
N ASN A 116 -16.12 4.16 -1.46
CA ASN A 116 -15.02 3.32 -0.98
C ASN A 116 -13.88 3.14 -2.00
N PHE A 117 -12.90 4.05 -2.00
CA PHE A 117 -11.52 3.82 -2.44
C PHE A 117 -10.62 4.82 -1.71
N LEU A 118 -9.60 4.28 -1.02
CA LEU A 118 -8.53 5.04 -0.37
C LEU A 118 -7.60 5.60 -1.47
N GLY A 119 -8.00 6.74 -2.05
CA GLY A 119 -7.14 7.50 -2.95
C GLY A 119 -6.35 8.55 -2.17
N TYR A 120 -5.03 8.59 -2.37
CA TYR A 120 -4.21 9.76 -2.04
C TYR A 120 -4.73 10.97 -2.85
N ARG A 121 -5.01 12.09 -2.19
CA ARG A 121 -5.19 13.39 -2.85
C ARG A 121 -4.34 14.45 -2.15
N LYS A 122 -3.78 15.31 -3.00
CA LYS A 122 -2.83 16.40 -2.75
C LYS A 122 -3.25 17.36 -1.64
#